data_AF-A0AAX1N5E2-F1
#
_entry.id   AF-A0AAX1N5E2-F1
#
_cell.length_a   1.000
_cell.length_b   1.000
_cell.length_c   1.000
_cell.angle_alpha   90.00
_cell.angle_beta   90.00
_cell.angle_gamma   90.00
#
_symmetry.space_group_name_H-M   'P 1'
#
loop_
_entity.id
_entity.type
_entity.pdbx_description
1 polymer ?
#
loop_
_entity_poly.entity_id
_entity_poly.type
_entity_poly.pdbx_seq_one_letter_code
_entity_poly.pdbx_strand_id
1 'polypeptide(L)'
;MPNPLLLAQKNIQLLPQEYDRWIVLITVISVIIALLKEWEKPSTIFFLGVVALLATGIIHVEDVLNSLSNSSIATIIVLVIVTTHLYHTFNVSLILNYLVGDSKKPRLFMAKIITFSALFSSFTNNTPVVAGLTPYVYDWCKKMGAHPSKLLIPLSFSTILGGMITVIGTSTNLVLVGFIETNKLPPLAYSDFLYLGLLVTFFGIIYLVTLGYNLLPENKEVFDDAKAIAPEYLMGLQIRRASKLIGKEVQNTKMKNFDGAYLIEVHREGEVITPIPDDFVFEERDILMFMGQTENIMVILNSDAGLAVPNKKEEEEIVEAVIPANSALTRKKIAKIKFRETYDVDLVAIHRNGQKITGELDDVYLQSGDMLLLSAGDTFFSNIKMYKEFYVLSTIKNNKAPISNAAKWSYFMLLFTIVIAVGLGVIPLLVGAIFAFSGLLMIKATNFNIVNKELDLDLLVLLTSALTLGEAFISSGASDIVSNVFIKIFLPFGVYGVLIGLFLFTVLLTSFVTNVAAISISFPIAYSLSQMLQVHSTPFFVAIAFAASAAFLTPVSYQTNWIVYGPGGYKPKDFMKVGLPLMAIYTVVCITFISFYYQLQ
;
A
#
# COMPACT_ATOMS: atom_id res chain seq x y z
N MET A 1 -34.22 1.73 41.23
CA MET A 1 -34.75 2.46 40.07
C MET A 1 -33.71 2.40 38.97
N PRO A 2 -34.03 2.02 37.72
CA PRO A 2 -33.05 2.10 36.64
C PRO A 2 -32.66 3.57 36.45
N ASN A 3 -31.39 3.82 36.16
CA ASN A 3 -30.85 5.16 35.95
C ASN A 3 -31.63 5.85 34.80
N PRO A 4 -32.24 7.03 35.01
CA PRO A 4 -33.04 7.71 33.99
C PRO A 4 -32.26 8.05 32.70
N LEU A 5 -30.92 8.16 32.77
CA LEU A 5 -30.06 8.30 31.60
C LEU A 5 -30.01 7.03 30.72
N LEU A 6 -30.08 5.85 31.33
CA LEU A 6 -30.13 4.55 30.62
C LEU A 6 -31.49 4.33 29.92
N LEU A 7 -32.56 4.93 30.44
CA LEU A 7 -33.88 4.93 29.79
C LEU A 7 -33.93 5.92 28.61
N ALA A 8 -33.20 7.02 28.67
CA ALA A 8 -33.10 7.98 27.57
C ALA A 8 -32.32 7.42 26.36
N GLN A 9 -31.26 6.62 26.59
CA GLN A 9 -30.52 5.96 25.52
C GLN A 9 -31.34 4.87 24.79
N LYS A 10 -32.32 4.25 25.45
CA LYS A 10 -33.22 3.27 24.84
C LYS A 10 -34.36 3.88 24.00
N ASN A 11 -34.56 5.20 24.05
CA ASN A 11 -35.75 5.88 23.51
C ASN A 11 -35.46 6.74 22.26
N ILE A 12 -34.41 6.46 21.50
CA ILE A 12 -34.17 7.09 20.18
C ILE A 12 -34.61 6.11 19.07
N GLN A 13 -35.71 5.38 19.24
CA GLN A 13 -36.24 4.56 18.15
C GLN A 13 -37.26 5.39 17.36
N LEU A 14 -36.80 6.00 16.26
CA LEU A 14 -37.59 6.92 15.42
C LEU A 14 -38.70 6.20 14.63
N LEU A 15 -38.53 4.89 14.37
CA LEU A 15 -39.43 4.08 13.56
C LEU A 15 -39.75 2.75 14.26
N PRO A 16 -40.90 2.11 13.95
CA PRO A 16 -41.24 0.79 14.49
C PRO A 16 -40.20 -0.29 14.10
N GLN A 17 -39.93 -1.23 15.00
CA GLN A 17 -38.94 -2.32 14.82
C GLN A 17 -39.13 -3.18 13.57
N GLU A 18 -40.35 -3.22 13.02
CA GLU A 18 -40.65 -3.96 11.79
C GLU A 18 -39.89 -3.43 10.56
N TYR A 19 -39.48 -2.16 10.59
CA TYR A 19 -38.75 -1.49 9.52
C TYR A 19 -37.23 -1.58 9.65
N ASP A 20 -36.69 -2.06 10.78
CA ASP A 20 -35.25 -2.09 11.05
C ASP A 20 -34.47 -2.80 9.94
N ARG A 21 -34.98 -3.95 9.48
CA ARG A 21 -34.40 -4.73 8.38
C ARG A 21 -34.30 -3.95 7.06
N TRP A 22 -35.31 -3.12 6.76
CA TRP A 22 -35.35 -2.34 5.53
C TRP A 22 -34.42 -1.14 5.61
N ILE A 23 -34.38 -0.48 6.76
CA ILE A 23 -33.49 0.66 7.00
C ILE A 23 -32.03 0.22 6.89
N VAL A 24 -31.66 -0.89 7.54
CA VAL A 24 -30.29 -1.43 7.44
C VAL A 24 -29.96 -1.82 6.00
N LEU A 25 -30.87 -2.48 5.29
CA LEU A 25 -30.66 -2.85 3.89
C LEU A 25 -30.44 -1.62 3.00
N ILE A 26 -31.27 -0.57 3.17
CA ILE A 26 -31.12 0.71 2.44
C ILE A 26 -29.78 1.35 2.77
N THR A 27 -29.35 1.33 4.03
CA THR A 27 -28.06 1.88 4.45
C THR A 27 -26.90 1.12 3.81
N VAL A 28 -26.91 -0.22 3.81
CA VAL A 28 -25.88 -1.05 3.19
C VAL A 28 -25.83 -0.81 1.66
N ILE A 29 -26.99 -0.75 1.00
CA ILE A 29 -27.05 -0.44 -0.44
C ILE A 29 -26.50 0.96 -0.72
N SER A 30 -26.82 1.95 0.12
CA SER A 30 -26.33 3.32 -0.01
C SER A 30 -24.81 3.40 0.17
N VAL A 31 -24.26 2.66 1.14
CA VAL A 31 -22.81 2.50 1.35
C VAL A 31 -22.15 1.90 0.11
N ILE A 32 -22.71 0.81 -0.45
CA ILE A 32 -22.19 0.19 -1.68
C ILE A 32 -22.21 1.18 -2.85
N ILE A 33 -23.33 1.88 -3.09
CA ILE A 33 -23.43 2.86 -4.16
C ILE A 33 -22.42 4.00 -3.97
N ALA A 34 -22.24 4.49 -2.76
CA ALA A 34 -21.27 5.54 -2.45
C ALA A 34 -19.83 5.08 -2.69
N LEU A 35 -19.49 3.84 -2.35
CA LEU A 35 -18.17 3.24 -2.64
C LEU A 35 -17.96 3.07 -4.14
N LEU A 36 -18.95 2.56 -4.88
CA LEU A 36 -18.88 2.35 -6.33
C LEU A 36 -18.76 3.68 -7.11
N LYS A 37 -19.40 4.74 -6.62
CA LYS A 37 -19.26 6.10 -7.18
C LYS A 37 -17.99 6.81 -6.71
N GLU A 38 -17.20 6.15 -5.85
CA GLU A 38 -16.07 6.70 -5.15
C GLU A 38 -16.37 8.09 -4.54
N TRP A 39 -17.53 8.31 -3.92
CA TRP A 39 -17.94 9.65 -3.50
C TRP A 39 -16.97 10.25 -2.47
N GLU A 40 -16.58 9.45 -1.49
CA GLU A 40 -15.64 9.81 -0.42
C GLU A 40 -14.73 8.63 -0.08
N LYS A 41 -13.79 8.83 0.86
CA LYS A 41 -12.95 7.73 1.37
C LYS A 41 -13.84 6.62 1.99
N PRO A 42 -13.43 5.33 1.86
CA PRO A 42 -14.19 4.23 2.46
C PRO A 42 -14.45 4.38 3.96
N SER A 43 -13.48 4.88 4.73
CA SER A 43 -13.62 5.12 6.18
C SER A 43 -14.79 6.05 6.49
N THR A 44 -14.89 7.17 5.76
CA THR A 44 -15.97 8.16 5.89
C THR A 44 -17.33 7.56 5.51
N ILE A 45 -17.40 6.82 4.40
CA ILE A 45 -18.67 6.24 3.93
C ILE A 45 -19.23 5.23 4.95
N PHE A 46 -18.39 4.33 5.46
CA PHE A 46 -18.81 3.38 6.50
C PHE A 46 -19.21 4.09 7.80
N PHE A 47 -18.44 5.09 8.22
CA PHE A 47 -18.75 5.89 9.40
C PHE A 47 -20.11 6.59 9.28
N LEU A 48 -20.40 7.20 8.13
CA LEU A 48 -21.71 7.82 7.86
C LEU A 48 -22.85 6.80 7.89
N GLY A 49 -22.61 5.58 7.41
CA GLY A 49 -23.57 4.47 7.54
C GLY A 49 -23.88 4.13 9.00
N VAL A 50 -22.85 4.04 9.85
CA VAL A 50 -23.01 3.83 11.29
C VAL A 50 -23.73 5.01 11.96
N VAL A 51 -23.38 6.25 11.61
CA VAL A 51 -24.07 7.44 12.13
C VAL A 51 -25.54 7.45 11.74
N ALA A 52 -25.89 7.05 10.52
CA ALA A 52 -27.28 6.94 10.09
C ALA A 52 -28.05 5.91 10.94
N LEU A 53 -27.47 4.74 11.21
CA LEU A 53 -28.11 3.71 12.04
C LEU A 53 -28.18 4.08 13.53
N LEU A 54 -27.19 4.81 14.06
CA LEU A 54 -27.25 5.39 15.40
C LEU A 54 -28.38 6.42 15.50
N ALA A 55 -28.54 7.27 14.47
CA ALA A 55 -29.59 8.28 14.43
C ALA A 55 -30.99 7.65 14.41
N THR A 56 -31.17 6.50 13.74
CA THR A 56 -32.43 5.75 13.76
C THR A 56 -32.66 4.92 15.04
N GLY A 57 -31.63 4.76 15.87
CA GLY A 57 -31.66 3.95 17.10
C GLY A 57 -31.68 2.45 16.86
N ILE A 58 -31.28 2.00 15.66
CA ILE A 58 -31.19 0.56 15.32
C ILE A 58 -29.94 -0.05 15.95
N ILE A 59 -28.88 0.74 16.02
CA ILE A 59 -27.67 0.41 16.77
C ILE A 59 -27.48 1.41 17.90
N HIS A 60 -26.79 0.98 18.94
CA HIS A 60 -26.46 1.77 20.11
C HIS A 60 -24.96 2.05 20.19
N VAL A 61 -24.59 2.99 21.07
CA VAL A 61 -23.18 3.37 21.26
C VAL A 61 -22.35 2.18 21.74
N GLU A 62 -22.97 1.30 22.54
CA GLU A 62 -22.35 0.06 23.01
C GLU A 62 -21.93 -0.86 21.85
N ASP A 63 -22.69 -0.90 20.75
CA ASP A 63 -22.35 -1.74 19.58
C ASP A 63 -21.08 -1.24 18.89
N VAL A 64 -20.93 0.09 18.79
CA VAL A 64 -19.72 0.74 18.26
C VAL A 64 -18.52 0.50 19.19
N LEU A 65 -18.71 0.63 20.51
CA LEU A 65 -17.65 0.38 21.49
C LEU A 65 -17.20 -1.08 21.51
N ASN A 66 -18.14 -2.01 21.44
CA ASN A 66 -17.85 -3.44 21.33
C ASN A 66 -17.03 -3.72 20.07
N SER A 67 -17.43 -3.15 18.93
CA SER A 67 -16.69 -3.25 17.67
C SER A 67 -15.29 -2.67 17.78
N LEU A 68 -15.13 -1.50 18.41
CA LEU A 68 -13.83 -0.84 18.60
C LEU A 68 -12.88 -1.65 19.49
N SER A 69 -13.42 -2.31 20.51
CA SER A 69 -12.67 -3.14 21.47
C SER A 69 -12.36 -4.56 20.96
N ASN A 70 -12.70 -4.87 19.71
CA ASN A 70 -12.50 -6.19 19.13
C ASN A 70 -11.00 -6.56 19.04
N SER A 71 -10.68 -7.80 19.43
CA SER A 71 -9.31 -8.29 19.53
C SER A 71 -8.58 -8.33 18.18
N SER A 72 -9.32 -8.56 17.10
CA SER A 72 -8.78 -8.62 15.74
C SER A 72 -8.41 -7.23 15.22
N ILE A 73 -9.19 -6.19 15.55
CA ILE A 73 -8.85 -4.80 15.22
C ILE A 73 -7.55 -4.40 15.94
N ALA A 74 -7.46 -4.69 17.24
CA ALA A 74 -6.24 -4.44 18.01
C ALA A 74 -5.02 -5.17 17.42
N THR A 75 -5.22 -6.42 16.98
CA THR A 75 -4.18 -7.23 16.33
C THR A 75 -3.70 -6.59 15.02
N ILE A 76 -4.60 -6.15 14.15
CA ILE A 76 -4.25 -5.47 12.89
C ILE A 76 -3.36 -4.26 13.17
N ILE A 77 -3.74 -3.41 14.12
CA ILE A 77 -3.01 -2.19 14.46
C ILE A 77 -1.58 -2.50 14.93
N VAL A 78 -1.43 -3.43 15.87
CA VAL A 78 -0.10 -3.83 16.38
C VAL A 78 0.75 -4.45 15.28
N LEU A 79 0.18 -5.31 14.42
CA LEU A 79 0.90 -5.94 13.32
C LEU A 79 1.34 -4.96 12.23
N VAL A 80 0.54 -3.92 11.92
CA VAL A 80 0.93 -2.84 10.99
C VAL A 80 2.18 -2.13 11.51
N ILE A 81 2.21 -1.80 12.81
CA ILE A 81 3.36 -1.14 13.46
C ILE A 81 4.59 -2.06 13.42
N VAL A 82 4.42 -3.33 13.82
CA VAL A 82 5.51 -4.32 13.83
C VAL A 82 6.10 -4.45 12.42
N THR A 83 5.25 -4.71 11.42
CA THR A 83 5.69 -4.92 10.03
C THR A 83 6.46 -3.74 9.46
N THR A 84 5.97 -2.51 9.68
CA THR A 84 6.63 -1.29 9.20
C THR A 84 8.06 -1.17 9.73
N HIS A 85 8.25 -1.51 11.00
CA HIS A 85 9.57 -1.47 11.65
C HIS A 85 10.46 -2.67 11.32
N LEU A 86 9.89 -3.85 11.01
CA LEU A 86 10.68 -5.01 10.57
C LEU A 86 11.49 -4.67 9.33
N TYR A 87 10.86 -4.03 8.35
CA TYR A 87 11.50 -3.72 7.07
C TYR A 87 12.75 -2.84 7.25
N HIS A 88 12.67 -1.83 8.10
CA HIS A 88 13.78 -0.92 8.40
C HIS A 88 14.83 -1.54 9.33
N THR A 89 14.44 -2.41 10.25
CA THR A 89 15.34 -3.00 11.25
C THR A 89 16.28 -4.04 10.63
N PHE A 90 15.76 -4.88 9.74
CA PHE A 90 16.50 -6.02 9.19
C PHE A 90 17.29 -5.73 7.91
N ASN A 91 17.26 -4.50 7.38
CA ASN A 91 17.87 -4.17 6.09
C ASN A 91 17.51 -5.22 5.03
N VAL A 92 16.22 -5.38 4.76
CA VAL A 92 15.70 -6.41 3.84
C VAL A 92 16.40 -6.38 2.48
N SER A 93 16.88 -5.21 2.04
CA SER A 93 17.72 -5.04 0.85
C SER A 93 18.99 -5.91 0.82
N LEU A 94 19.64 -6.17 1.95
CA LEU A 94 20.82 -7.06 2.01
C LEU A 94 20.44 -8.52 1.80
N ILE A 95 19.35 -8.96 2.42
CA ILE A 95 18.80 -10.31 2.24
C ILE A 95 18.39 -10.50 0.77
N LEU A 96 17.73 -9.50 0.19
CA LEU A 96 17.34 -9.51 -1.22
C LEU A 96 18.55 -9.51 -2.17
N ASN A 97 19.60 -8.74 -1.89
CA ASN A 97 20.82 -8.78 -2.70
C ASN A 97 21.44 -10.18 -2.70
N TYR A 98 21.46 -10.85 -1.55
CA TYR A 98 21.98 -12.22 -1.45
C TYR A 98 21.08 -13.26 -2.16
N LEU A 99 19.75 -13.17 -1.97
CA LEU A 99 18.81 -14.15 -2.55
C LEU A 99 18.54 -13.92 -4.04
N VAL A 100 18.48 -12.65 -4.46
CA VAL A 100 17.93 -12.22 -5.75
C VAL A 100 18.98 -11.52 -6.64
N GLY A 101 19.94 -10.80 -6.06
CA GLY A 101 20.80 -9.79 -6.71
C GLY A 101 21.64 -10.27 -7.90
N ASP A 102 22.11 -11.51 -7.92
CA ASP A 102 22.94 -12.05 -9.01
C ASP A 102 22.16 -12.40 -10.29
N SER A 103 20.84 -12.21 -10.29
CA SER A 103 19.99 -12.67 -11.39
C SER A 103 20.09 -11.72 -12.58
N LYS A 104 20.77 -12.14 -13.65
CA LYS A 104 20.89 -11.34 -14.89
C LYS A 104 19.66 -11.41 -15.82
N LYS A 105 18.78 -12.39 -15.62
CA LYS A 105 17.59 -12.61 -16.46
C LYS A 105 16.33 -12.06 -15.77
N PRO A 106 15.56 -11.15 -16.39
CA PRO A 106 14.35 -10.57 -15.79
C PRO A 106 13.33 -11.60 -15.30
N ARG A 107 13.09 -12.68 -16.05
CA ARG A 107 12.18 -13.77 -15.62
C ARG A 107 12.66 -14.47 -14.35
N LEU A 108 13.96 -14.74 -14.23
CA LEU A 108 14.52 -15.40 -13.04
C LEU A 108 14.51 -14.48 -11.84
N PHE A 109 14.85 -13.20 -12.05
CA PHE A 109 14.71 -12.17 -11.03
C PHE A 109 13.26 -12.08 -10.54
N MET A 110 12.30 -12.03 -11.46
CA MET A 110 10.87 -12.02 -11.15
C MET A 110 10.47 -13.24 -10.31
N ALA A 111 10.81 -14.46 -10.74
CA ALA A 111 10.46 -15.67 -10.01
C ALA A 111 10.99 -15.65 -8.55
N LYS A 112 12.22 -15.19 -8.36
CA LYS A 112 12.82 -15.08 -7.03
C LYS A 112 12.15 -14.00 -6.18
N ILE A 113 11.95 -12.80 -6.73
CA ILE A 113 11.37 -11.68 -5.96
C ILE A 113 9.91 -11.95 -5.59
N ILE A 114 9.11 -12.54 -6.49
CA ILE A 114 7.70 -12.85 -6.21
C ILE A 114 7.54 -14.04 -5.25
N THR A 115 8.48 -14.98 -5.25
CA THR A 115 8.48 -16.08 -4.27
C THR A 115 8.85 -15.54 -2.88
N PHE A 116 9.88 -14.68 -2.81
CA PHE A 116 10.26 -14.02 -1.57
C PHE A 116 9.12 -13.15 -1.03
N SER A 117 8.50 -12.33 -1.88
CA SER A 117 7.41 -11.45 -1.47
C SER A 117 6.21 -12.25 -0.98
N ALA A 118 5.83 -13.34 -1.64
CA ALA A 118 4.72 -14.20 -1.19
C ALA A 118 4.99 -14.81 0.20
N LEU A 119 6.20 -15.35 0.42
CA LEU A 119 6.59 -15.91 1.73
C LEU A 119 6.72 -14.84 2.82
N PHE A 120 7.15 -13.63 2.46
CA PHE A 120 7.22 -12.53 3.43
C PHE A 120 5.82 -12.01 3.78
N SER A 121 4.92 -11.92 2.78
CA SER A 121 3.51 -11.53 2.96
C SER A 121 2.70 -12.58 3.72
N SER A 122 3.11 -13.85 3.76
CA SER A 122 2.37 -14.84 4.56
C SER A 122 2.44 -14.58 6.07
N PHE A 123 3.36 -13.75 6.54
CA PHE A 123 3.53 -13.43 7.96
C PHE A 123 3.38 -11.94 8.27
N THR A 124 3.12 -11.12 7.26
CA THR A 124 3.10 -9.66 7.37
C THR A 124 2.04 -9.08 6.46
N ASN A 125 1.55 -7.88 6.78
CA ASN A 125 0.57 -7.22 5.91
C ASN A 125 1.15 -6.91 4.52
N ASN A 126 0.35 -7.08 3.47
CA ASN A 126 0.79 -6.90 2.08
C ASN A 126 1.34 -5.49 1.77
N THR A 127 0.72 -4.44 2.31
CA THR A 127 1.04 -3.03 1.97
C THR A 127 2.50 -2.66 2.26
N PRO A 128 3.04 -2.85 3.48
CA PRO A 128 4.45 -2.57 3.74
C PRO A 128 5.41 -3.42 2.89
N VAL A 129 5.05 -4.67 2.57
CA VAL A 129 5.90 -5.55 1.74
C VAL A 129 6.04 -4.97 0.34
N VAL A 130 4.93 -4.63 -0.31
CA VAL A 130 4.96 -4.03 -1.66
C VAL A 130 5.62 -2.66 -1.65
N ALA A 131 5.29 -1.81 -0.66
CA ALA A 131 5.92 -0.50 -0.51
C ALA A 131 7.44 -0.59 -0.35
N GLY A 132 7.93 -1.55 0.44
CA GLY A 132 9.36 -1.76 0.64
C GLY A 132 10.06 -2.36 -0.58
N LEU A 133 9.46 -3.36 -1.22
CA LEU A 133 10.07 -4.08 -2.34
C LEU A 133 9.99 -3.31 -3.67
N THR A 134 9.03 -2.39 -3.83
CA THR A 134 8.87 -1.59 -5.07
C THR A 134 10.13 -0.77 -5.39
N PRO A 135 10.69 0.06 -4.48
CA PRO A 135 11.99 0.72 -4.64
C PRO A 135 13.10 -0.23 -5.11
N TYR A 136 13.22 -1.39 -4.46
CA TYR A 136 14.27 -2.36 -4.77
C TYR A 136 14.14 -2.94 -6.18
N VAL A 137 12.93 -3.32 -6.57
CA VAL A 137 12.64 -3.82 -7.93
C VAL A 137 12.87 -2.72 -8.97
N TYR A 138 12.48 -1.49 -8.64
CA TYR A 138 12.63 -0.33 -9.51
C TYR A 138 14.12 0.03 -9.71
N ASP A 139 14.93 0.05 -8.65
CA ASP A 139 16.38 0.25 -8.71
C ASP A 139 17.09 -0.87 -9.50
N TRP A 140 16.64 -2.12 -9.35
CA TRP A 140 17.17 -3.23 -10.13
C TRP A 140 16.86 -3.07 -11.62
N CYS A 141 15.64 -2.65 -11.98
CA CYS A 141 15.27 -2.31 -13.34
C CYS A 141 16.17 -1.20 -13.92
N LYS A 142 16.44 -0.14 -13.13
CA LYS A 142 17.36 0.96 -13.49
C LYS A 142 18.76 0.44 -13.85
N LYS A 143 19.31 -0.44 -13.02
CA LYS A 143 20.65 -1.02 -13.23
C LYS A 143 20.74 -1.98 -14.41
N MET A 144 19.68 -2.75 -14.66
CA MET A 144 19.69 -3.85 -15.64
C MET A 144 19.04 -3.48 -16.98
N GLY A 145 18.50 -2.27 -17.13
CA GLY A 145 17.77 -1.86 -18.32
C GLY A 145 16.47 -2.65 -18.54
N ALA A 146 15.85 -3.14 -17.47
CA ALA A 146 14.60 -3.89 -17.54
C ALA A 146 13.39 -2.97 -17.30
N HIS A 147 12.20 -3.37 -17.77
CA HIS A 147 10.98 -2.60 -17.60
C HIS A 147 10.31 -2.90 -16.25
N PRO A 148 10.08 -1.89 -15.36
CA PRO A 148 9.31 -2.08 -14.13
C PRO A 148 7.91 -2.67 -14.39
N SER A 149 7.32 -2.33 -15.53
CA SER A 149 6.03 -2.85 -16.00
C SER A 149 5.97 -4.38 -16.15
N LYS A 150 7.12 -5.07 -16.26
CA LYS A 150 7.19 -6.53 -16.27
C LYS A 150 7.25 -7.18 -14.89
N LEU A 151 7.49 -6.42 -13.83
CA LEU A 151 7.81 -6.97 -12.51
C LEU A 151 6.85 -6.52 -11.40
N LEU A 152 6.28 -5.32 -11.52
CA LEU A 152 5.55 -4.70 -10.41
C LEU A 152 4.12 -5.23 -10.21
N ILE A 153 3.35 -5.52 -11.27
CA ILE A 153 2.08 -6.30 -11.13
C ILE A 153 2.34 -7.67 -10.48
N PRO A 154 3.29 -8.50 -10.97
CA PRO A 154 3.63 -9.77 -10.33
C PRO A 154 4.05 -9.62 -8.86
N LEU A 155 4.78 -8.56 -8.52
CA LEU A 155 5.13 -8.25 -7.13
C LEU A 155 3.88 -8.02 -6.28
N SER A 156 2.94 -7.17 -6.73
CA SER A 156 1.69 -6.96 -6.00
C SER A 156 0.88 -8.26 -5.89
N PHE A 157 0.65 -8.96 -6.99
CA PHE A 157 -0.20 -10.17 -7.00
C PHE A 157 0.38 -11.29 -6.14
N SER A 158 1.71 -11.45 -6.11
CA SER A 158 2.34 -12.44 -5.23
C SER A 158 2.21 -12.12 -3.75
N THR A 159 2.22 -10.83 -3.36
CA THR A 159 1.89 -10.48 -1.96
C THR A 159 0.45 -10.78 -1.60
N ILE A 160 -0.50 -10.51 -2.51
CA ILE A 160 -1.92 -10.88 -2.32
C ILE A 160 -2.07 -12.39 -2.15
N LEU A 161 -1.44 -13.18 -3.03
CA LEU A 161 -1.49 -14.64 -2.98
C LEU A 161 -0.84 -15.19 -1.69
N GLY A 162 0.37 -14.73 -1.38
CA GLY A 162 1.11 -15.15 -0.20
C GLY A 162 0.43 -14.76 1.11
N GLY A 163 -0.23 -13.60 1.15
CA GLY A 163 -1.05 -13.15 2.28
C GLY A 163 -2.21 -14.08 2.62
N MET A 164 -2.61 -14.97 1.72
CA MET A 164 -3.65 -15.99 1.95
C MET A 164 -3.13 -17.27 2.58
N ILE A 165 -1.82 -17.46 2.71
CA ILE A 165 -1.23 -18.65 3.34
C ILE A 165 -1.55 -18.70 4.84
N THR A 166 -1.70 -17.56 5.50
CA THR A 166 -2.05 -17.51 6.91
C THR A 166 -3.14 -16.47 7.19
N VAL A 167 -3.78 -16.62 8.34
CA VAL A 167 -4.72 -15.62 8.88
C VAL A 167 -4.03 -14.25 9.11
N ILE A 168 -2.72 -14.25 9.36
CA ILE A 168 -1.93 -13.05 9.69
C ILE A 168 -1.63 -12.22 8.44
N GLY A 169 -1.48 -12.86 7.28
CA GLY A 169 -0.93 -12.22 6.08
C GLY A 169 -1.75 -11.07 5.52
N THR A 170 -3.05 -10.99 5.84
CA THR A 170 -3.90 -9.89 5.37
C THR A 170 -4.90 -9.43 6.42
N SER A 171 -5.10 -8.12 6.49
CA SER A 171 -6.09 -7.50 7.37
C SER A 171 -7.51 -8.01 7.11
N THR A 172 -7.86 -8.37 5.87
CA THR A 172 -9.17 -8.94 5.52
C THR A 172 -9.47 -10.22 6.30
N ASN A 173 -8.48 -11.10 6.49
CA ASN A 173 -8.64 -12.34 7.23
C ASN A 173 -8.86 -12.05 8.72
N LEU A 174 -8.16 -11.04 9.25
CA LEU A 174 -8.36 -10.59 10.63
C LEU A 174 -9.74 -9.94 10.82
N VAL A 175 -10.27 -9.21 9.84
CA VAL A 175 -11.67 -8.72 9.91
C VAL A 175 -12.66 -9.88 9.99
N LEU A 176 -12.47 -10.93 9.19
CA LEU A 176 -13.29 -12.13 9.27
C LEU A 176 -13.20 -12.80 10.65
N VAL A 177 -12.00 -12.92 11.22
CA VAL A 177 -11.82 -13.43 12.59
C VAL A 177 -12.56 -12.55 13.59
N GLY A 178 -12.51 -11.22 13.43
CA GLY A 178 -13.25 -10.29 14.28
C GLY A 178 -14.76 -10.52 14.25
N PHE A 179 -15.33 -10.79 13.08
CA PHE A 179 -16.74 -11.18 12.94
C PHE A 179 -17.05 -12.54 13.60
N ILE A 180 -16.19 -13.54 13.40
CA ILE A 180 -16.34 -14.88 14.00
C ILE A 180 -16.32 -14.79 15.53
N GLU A 181 -15.40 -14.01 16.10
CA GLU A 181 -15.30 -13.77 17.54
C GLU A 181 -16.54 -13.05 18.09
N THR A 182 -17.00 -12.00 17.41
CA THR A 182 -18.16 -11.19 17.83
C THR A 182 -19.44 -12.02 17.84
N ASN A 183 -19.60 -12.91 16.85
CA ASN A 183 -20.72 -13.84 16.74
C ASN A 183 -20.53 -15.13 17.56
N LYS A 184 -19.45 -15.23 18.36
CA LYS A 184 -19.14 -16.38 19.23
C LYS A 184 -19.09 -17.72 18.47
N LEU A 185 -18.59 -17.68 17.24
CA LEU A 185 -18.48 -18.85 16.38
C LEU A 185 -17.16 -19.58 16.63
N PRO A 186 -17.06 -20.88 16.29
CA PRO A 186 -15.81 -21.62 16.39
C PRO A 186 -14.70 -20.92 15.58
N PRO A 187 -13.49 -20.76 16.14
CA PRO A 187 -12.38 -20.13 15.44
C PRO A 187 -11.96 -20.98 14.23
N LEU A 188 -11.48 -20.31 13.18
CA LEU A 188 -10.90 -20.98 12.02
C LEU A 188 -9.58 -21.64 12.42
N ALA A 189 -9.36 -22.87 11.93
CA ALA A 189 -8.11 -23.57 12.12
C ALA A 189 -7.03 -23.01 11.19
N TYR A 190 -5.75 -23.15 11.58
CA TYR A 190 -4.63 -22.77 10.71
C TYR A 190 -4.65 -23.52 9.37
N SER A 191 -5.11 -24.78 9.36
CA SER A 191 -5.25 -25.60 8.16
C SER A 191 -6.26 -25.05 7.15
N ASP A 192 -7.28 -24.31 7.62
CA ASP A 192 -8.31 -23.73 6.76
C ASP A 192 -7.72 -22.70 5.77
N PHE A 193 -6.58 -22.08 6.14
CA PHE A 193 -5.84 -21.16 5.28
C PHE A 193 -4.59 -21.79 4.66
N LEU A 194 -3.83 -22.57 5.44
CA LEU A 194 -2.49 -23.02 5.04
C LEU A 194 -2.50 -23.80 3.72
N TYR A 195 -3.34 -24.84 3.62
CA TYR A 195 -3.33 -25.70 2.44
C TYR A 195 -3.83 -24.98 1.19
N LEU A 196 -4.97 -24.28 1.32
CA LEU A 196 -5.54 -23.54 0.20
C LEU A 196 -4.64 -22.38 -0.23
N GLY A 197 -4.11 -21.62 0.74
CA GLY A 197 -3.19 -20.51 0.52
C GLY A 197 -1.91 -20.94 -0.20
N LEU A 198 -1.32 -22.08 0.18
CA LEU A 198 -0.18 -22.65 -0.53
C LEU A 198 -0.54 -23.03 -1.97
N LEU A 199 -1.70 -23.65 -2.20
CA LEU A 199 -2.15 -24.04 -3.55
C LEU A 199 -2.35 -22.82 -4.45
N VAL A 200 -3.11 -21.81 -4.01
CA VAL A 200 -3.35 -20.61 -4.83
C VAL A 200 -2.05 -19.85 -5.08
N THR A 201 -1.15 -19.80 -4.10
CA THR A 201 0.17 -19.17 -4.26
C THR A 201 1.02 -19.92 -5.27
N PHE A 202 1.06 -21.25 -5.19
CA PHE A 202 1.84 -22.09 -6.10
C PHE A 202 1.36 -21.93 -7.55
N PHE A 203 0.06 -22.10 -7.81
CA PHE A 203 -0.49 -21.94 -9.16
C PHE A 203 -0.38 -20.50 -9.67
N GLY A 204 -0.57 -19.52 -8.80
CA GLY A 204 -0.43 -18.10 -9.15
C GLY A 204 1.00 -17.72 -9.52
N ILE A 205 2.01 -18.17 -8.77
CA ILE A 205 3.43 -17.95 -9.10
C ILE A 205 3.78 -18.62 -10.43
N ILE A 206 3.35 -19.87 -10.65
CA ILE A 206 3.57 -20.57 -11.92
C ILE A 206 2.98 -19.77 -13.08
N TYR A 207 1.73 -19.31 -12.95
CA TYR A 207 1.09 -18.48 -13.96
C TYR A 207 1.87 -17.19 -14.23
N LEU A 208 2.25 -16.45 -13.18
CA LEU A 208 2.96 -15.18 -13.31
C LEU A 208 4.31 -15.34 -14.01
N VAL A 209 5.07 -16.39 -13.69
CA VAL A 209 6.38 -16.67 -14.30
C VAL A 209 6.28 -17.13 -15.75
N THR A 210 5.19 -17.79 -16.12
CA THR A 210 5.02 -18.39 -17.46
C THR A 210 4.17 -17.52 -18.38
N LEU A 211 2.85 -17.66 -18.32
CA LEU A 211 1.89 -16.97 -19.19
C LEU A 211 1.78 -15.48 -18.84
N GLY A 212 1.71 -15.17 -17.54
CA GLY A 212 1.59 -13.80 -17.04
C GLY A 212 2.73 -12.88 -17.52
N TYR A 213 3.97 -13.38 -17.49
CA TYR A 213 5.14 -12.62 -17.96
C TYR A 213 5.00 -12.12 -19.41
N ASN A 214 4.38 -12.92 -20.28
CA ASN A 214 4.20 -12.58 -21.69
C ASN A 214 3.03 -11.61 -21.90
N LEU A 215 2.05 -11.59 -20.99
CA LEU A 215 0.89 -10.71 -21.06
C LEU A 215 1.19 -9.28 -20.60
N LEU A 216 2.16 -9.11 -19.69
CA LEU A 216 2.57 -7.83 -19.12
C LEU A 216 3.12 -6.85 -20.17
N PRO A 217 2.83 -5.55 -20.04
CA PRO A 217 3.30 -4.52 -20.98
C PRO A 217 4.80 -4.23 -20.84
N GLU A 218 5.37 -3.61 -21.86
CA GLU A 218 6.75 -3.11 -21.92
C GLU A 218 6.72 -1.58 -22.05
N ASN A 219 6.52 -0.89 -20.93
CA ASN A 219 6.44 0.56 -20.90
C ASN A 219 7.85 1.16 -20.86
N LYS A 220 8.20 1.93 -21.89
CA LYS A 220 9.51 2.62 -22.00
C LYS A 220 9.51 4.01 -21.36
N GLU A 221 8.40 4.74 -21.47
CA GLU A 221 8.31 6.17 -21.17
C GLU A 221 8.60 6.53 -19.70
N VAL A 222 8.11 5.76 -18.72
CA VAL A 222 8.38 6.03 -17.28
C VAL A 222 9.88 5.94 -16.94
N PHE A 223 10.60 5.08 -17.65
CA PHE A 223 12.03 4.84 -17.43
C PHE A 223 12.89 5.86 -18.16
N ASP A 224 12.48 6.22 -19.38
CA ASP A 224 13.19 7.19 -20.22
C ASP A 224 12.95 8.61 -19.72
N ASP A 225 11.80 8.96 -19.15
CA ASP A 225 11.56 10.27 -18.53
C ASP A 225 12.33 10.43 -17.20
N ALA A 226 12.52 9.39 -16.39
CA ALA A 226 13.45 9.48 -15.26
C ALA A 226 14.90 9.70 -15.73
N LYS A 227 15.23 9.30 -16.96
CA LYS A 227 16.51 9.58 -17.65
C LYS A 227 16.53 10.88 -18.48
N ALA A 228 15.37 11.41 -18.87
CA ALA A 228 15.22 12.58 -19.75
C ALA A 228 14.75 13.83 -18.98
N ILE A 229 14.16 13.64 -17.80
CA ILE A 229 13.93 14.60 -16.71
C ILE A 229 15.05 14.50 -15.66
N ALA A 230 15.86 13.45 -15.70
CA ALA A 230 17.28 13.58 -15.38
C ALA A 230 18.11 13.84 -16.65
N PRO A 231 17.94 14.96 -17.39
CA PRO A 231 19.16 15.52 -17.93
C PRO A 231 19.97 15.89 -16.69
N GLU A 232 20.93 15.03 -16.37
CA GLU A 232 22.24 15.51 -15.98
C GLU A 232 22.22 16.41 -14.72
N TYR A 233 22.30 15.77 -13.54
CA TYR A 233 22.47 16.37 -12.21
C TYR A 233 22.86 17.86 -12.23
N LEU A 234 21.96 18.72 -11.77
CA LEU A 234 22.25 20.12 -11.45
C LEU A 234 23.17 20.15 -10.22
N MET A 235 24.44 20.50 -10.39
CA MET A 235 25.39 20.64 -9.30
C MET A 235 25.97 22.06 -9.25
N GLY A 236 25.88 22.69 -8.08
CA GLY A 236 26.52 23.98 -7.81
C GLY A 236 27.98 23.81 -7.42
N LEU A 237 28.89 24.41 -8.19
CA LEU A 237 30.31 24.46 -7.89
C LEU A 237 30.75 25.89 -7.58
N GLN A 238 31.37 26.10 -6.42
CA GLN A 238 31.84 27.41 -5.98
C GLN A 238 33.26 27.71 -6.45
N ILE A 239 33.49 28.92 -6.95
CA ILE A 239 34.81 29.45 -7.29
C ILE A 239 35.61 29.75 -6.01
N ARG A 240 36.73 29.03 -5.80
CA ARG A 240 37.64 29.27 -4.67
C ARG A 240 38.59 30.44 -4.96
N ARG A 241 39.15 31.02 -3.89
CA ARG A 241 40.22 32.05 -3.93
C ARG A 241 41.39 31.76 -4.86
N ALA A 242 41.77 30.49 -5.01
CA ALA A 242 42.88 30.07 -5.85
C ALA A 242 42.44 29.64 -7.27
N SER A 243 41.20 29.92 -7.67
CA SER A 243 40.66 29.50 -8.97
C SER A 243 41.30 30.27 -10.12
N LYS A 244 41.66 29.53 -11.17
CA LYS A 244 42.16 30.08 -12.45
C LYS A 244 41.05 30.72 -13.30
N LEU A 245 39.80 30.68 -12.83
CA LEU A 245 38.63 31.26 -13.50
C LEU A 245 38.41 32.73 -13.11
N ILE A 246 38.89 33.17 -11.95
CA ILE A 246 38.69 34.54 -11.47
C ILE A 246 39.24 35.55 -12.48
N GLY A 247 38.42 36.52 -12.86
CA GLY A 247 38.78 37.57 -13.82
C GLY A 247 38.77 37.12 -15.29
N LYS A 248 38.30 35.90 -15.60
CA LYS A 248 38.12 35.44 -16.97
C LYS A 248 36.66 35.55 -17.40
N GLU A 249 36.46 36.00 -18.62
CA GLU A 249 35.16 35.97 -19.29
C GLU A 249 34.76 34.53 -19.62
N VAL A 250 33.47 34.23 -19.52
CA VAL A 250 32.89 32.91 -19.80
C VAL A 250 33.31 32.40 -21.18
N GLN A 251 33.27 33.25 -22.22
CA GLN A 251 33.68 32.90 -23.59
C GLN A 251 35.14 32.45 -23.71
N ASN A 252 36.00 32.95 -22.81
CA ASN A 252 37.43 32.62 -22.77
C ASN A 252 37.73 31.38 -21.92
N THR A 253 36.68 30.67 -21.48
CA THR A 253 36.77 29.43 -20.71
C THR A 253 36.01 28.30 -21.39
N LYS A 254 36.31 27.05 -20.99
CA LYS A 254 35.54 25.88 -21.41
C LYS A 254 34.30 25.63 -20.54
N MET A 255 33.95 26.56 -19.65
CA MET A 255 32.93 26.31 -18.61
C MET A 255 31.50 26.26 -19.17
N LYS A 256 31.20 26.90 -20.31
CA LYS A 256 29.88 26.76 -20.96
C LYS A 256 29.53 25.31 -21.30
N ASN A 257 30.52 24.52 -21.71
CA ASN A 257 30.38 23.11 -22.00
C ASN A 257 31.71 22.42 -21.70
N PHE A 258 31.80 21.84 -20.51
CA PHE A 258 32.99 21.16 -20.03
C PHE A 258 32.71 19.65 -19.97
N ASP A 259 33.25 18.92 -20.95
CA ASP A 259 33.27 17.45 -20.96
C ASP A 259 31.89 16.78 -20.72
N GLY A 260 30.84 17.33 -21.36
CA GLY A 260 29.47 16.85 -21.19
C GLY A 260 28.78 17.33 -19.91
N ALA A 261 29.27 18.43 -19.32
CA ALA A 261 28.55 19.21 -18.32
C ALA A 261 28.38 20.67 -18.80
N TYR A 262 27.17 21.19 -18.68
CA TYR A 262 26.73 22.47 -19.24
C TYR A 262 26.47 23.47 -18.12
N LEU A 263 27.13 24.63 -18.16
CA LEU A 263 26.86 25.71 -17.22
C LEU A 263 25.54 26.41 -17.60
N ILE A 264 24.56 26.38 -16.71
CA ILE A 264 23.20 26.87 -16.96
C ILE A 264 22.94 28.20 -16.25
N GLU A 265 23.43 28.34 -15.02
CA GLU A 265 23.23 29.53 -14.19
C GLU A 265 24.49 29.88 -13.41
N VAL A 266 24.64 31.17 -13.07
CA VAL A 266 25.61 31.63 -12.08
C VAL A 266 24.86 32.35 -10.97
N HIS A 267 25.09 31.97 -9.71
CA HIS A 267 24.55 32.68 -8.56
C HIS A 267 25.64 33.55 -7.94
N ARG A 268 25.37 34.86 -7.86
CA ARG A 268 26.27 35.85 -7.28
C ARG A 268 25.51 36.73 -6.30
N GLU A 269 25.98 36.78 -5.06
CA GLU A 269 25.38 37.61 -3.99
C GLU A 269 23.86 37.44 -3.79
N GLY A 270 23.31 36.28 -4.18
CA GLY A 270 21.88 35.98 -4.07
C GLY A 270 21.06 36.29 -5.33
N GLU A 271 21.67 36.82 -6.39
CA GLU A 271 21.05 36.98 -7.70
C GLU A 271 21.39 35.79 -8.62
N VAL A 272 20.39 35.36 -9.40
CA VAL A 272 20.51 34.29 -10.40
C VAL A 272 20.73 34.93 -11.77
N ILE A 273 21.86 34.60 -12.40
CA ILE A 273 22.27 35.13 -13.69
C ILE A 273 22.02 34.06 -14.76
N THR A 274 20.97 34.25 -15.55
CA THR A 274 20.60 33.42 -16.70
C THR A 274 19.78 34.23 -17.73
N PRO A 275 20.04 34.11 -19.05
CA PRO A 275 21.16 33.39 -19.66
C PRO A 275 22.50 34.07 -19.35
N ILE A 276 23.58 33.31 -19.27
CA ILE A 276 24.91 33.80 -18.91
C ILE A 276 25.53 34.53 -20.12
N PRO A 277 25.82 35.85 -20.04
CA PRO A 277 26.45 36.59 -21.12
C PRO A 277 27.84 36.04 -21.47
N ASP A 278 28.26 36.18 -22.73
CA ASP A 278 29.56 35.70 -23.22
C ASP A 278 30.74 36.45 -22.55
N ASP A 279 30.52 37.73 -22.27
CA ASP A 279 31.43 38.66 -21.59
C ASP A 279 31.31 38.63 -20.06
N PHE A 280 30.48 37.73 -19.49
CA PHE A 280 30.38 37.59 -18.04
C PHE A 280 31.72 37.17 -17.44
N VAL A 281 32.21 37.93 -16.46
CA VAL A 281 33.50 37.67 -15.80
C VAL A 281 33.27 36.94 -14.49
N PHE A 282 33.92 35.80 -14.30
CA PHE A 282 33.84 35.03 -13.06
C PHE A 282 34.55 35.72 -11.88
N GLU A 283 33.94 35.68 -10.71
CA GLU A 283 34.45 36.26 -9.45
C GLU A 283 34.60 35.21 -8.35
N GLU A 284 35.35 35.56 -7.29
CA GLU A 284 35.45 34.71 -6.11
C GLU A 284 34.06 34.51 -5.49
N ARG A 285 33.74 33.28 -5.09
CA ARG A 285 32.47 32.87 -4.46
C ARG A 285 31.26 32.74 -5.37
N ASP A 286 31.38 33.02 -6.67
CA ASP A 286 30.34 32.65 -7.64
C ASP A 286 30.02 31.16 -7.51
N ILE A 287 28.73 30.82 -7.56
CA ILE A 287 28.25 29.44 -7.60
C ILE A 287 27.81 29.15 -9.03
N LEU A 288 28.51 28.23 -9.67
CA LEU A 288 28.31 27.82 -11.04
C LEU A 288 27.40 26.57 -11.07
N MET A 289 26.20 26.70 -11.63
CA MET A 289 25.24 25.60 -11.71
C MET A 289 25.43 24.82 -13.01
N PHE A 290 25.91 23.58 -12.90
CA PHE A 290 26.16 22.71 -14.05
C PHE A 290 25.08 21.64 -14.19
N MET A 291 24.55 21.43 -15.40
CA MET A 291 23.87 20.19 -15.82
C MET A 291 24.93 19.18 -16.24
N GLY A 292 25.06 18.03 -15.59
CA GLY A 292 25.93 16.95 -16.10
C GLY A 292 25.70 15.59 -15.44
N GLN A 293 26.20 14.49 -15.99
CA GLN A 293 26.35 13.25 -15.22
C GLN A 293 27.37 13.46 -14.08
N THR A 294 27.18 12.81 -12.92
CA THR A 294 28.07 12.97 -11.75
C THR A 294 29.53 12.70 -12.09
N GLU A 295 29.78 11.71 -12.94
CA GLU A 295 31.12 11.40 -13.44
C GLU A 295 31.76 12.60 -14.16
N ASN A 296 31.01 13.30 -15.03
CA ASN A 296 31.48 14.46 -15.79
C ASN A 296 31.74 15.67 -14.88
N ILE A 297 30.86 15.90 -13.91
CA ILE A 297 31.03 17.02 -12.95
C ILE A 297 32.21 16.74 -12.00
N MET A 298 32.45 15.48 -11.64
CA MET A 298 33.65 15.10 -10.88
C MET A 298 34.96 15.32 -11.66
N VAL A 299 34.94 15.29 -13.00
CA VAL A 299 36.10 15.71 -13.82
C VAL A 299 36.37 17.20 -13.66
N ILE A 300 35.32 18.05 -13.59
CA ILE A 300 35.46 19.49 -13.33
C ILE A 300 36.10 19.73 -11.96
N LEU A 301 35.64 19.02 -10.92
CA LEU A 301 36.17 19.13 -9.55
C LEU A 301 37.63 18.71 -9.43
N ASN A 302 38.03 17.68 -10.16
CA ASN A 302 39.42 17.20 -10.18
C ASN A 302 40.32 17.96 -11.16
N SER A 303 39.77 18.95 -11.87
CA SER A 303 40.54 19.81 -12.76
C SER A 303 41.26 20.92 -12.01
N ASP A 304 42.23 21.51 -12.69
CA ASP A 304 42.99 22.69 -12.26
C ASP A 304 42.15 24.00 -12.22
N ALA A 305 40.83 23.93 -12.42
CA ALA A 305 39.93 25.09 -12.45
C ALA A 305 39.76 25.75 -11.06
N GLY A 306 40.08 25.04 -9.97
CA GLY A 306 39.96 25.57 -8.60
C GLY A 306 38.51 25.79 -8.15
N LEU A 307 37.62 24.92 -8.61
CA LEU A 307 36.22 24.83 -8.19
C LEU A 307 36.10 23.87 -7.00
N ALA A 308 35.07 24.06 -6.19
CA ALA A 308 34.75 23.11 -5.13
C ALA A 308 33.28 23.07 -4.81
N VAL A 309 32.85 21.94 -4.25
CA VAL A 309 31.54 21.84 -3.63
C VAL A 309 31.47 22.86 -2.49
N PRO A 310 30.50 23.78 -2.48
CA PRO A 310 30.33 24.73 -1.38
C PRO A 310 30.17 23.98 -0.05
N ASN A 311 30.57 24.61 1.05
CA ASN A 311 30.40 24.02 2.37
C ASN A 311 28.90 23.88 2.70
N LYS A 312 28.39 22.67 2.46
CA LYS A 312 27.18 22.06 3.05
C LYS A 312 26.07 23.06 3.40
N LYS A 313 25.42 23.59 2.38
CA LYS A 313 24.02 23.98 2.43
C LYS A 313 23.33 23.59 1.12
N GLU A 314 22.38 22.67 1.30
CA GLU A 314 21.16 22.50 0.49
C GLU A 314 21.38 22.16 -1.00
N GLU A 315 21.83 20.93 -1.25
CA GLU A 315 21.50 20.26 -2.52
C GLU A 315 20.03 19.83 -2.42
N GLU A 316 19.16 20.41 -3.22
CA GLU A 316 17.79 19.89 -3.34
C GLU A 316 17.84 18.53 -4.05
N GLU A 317 17.40 17.48 -3.36
CA GLU A 317 17.42 16.13 -3.90
C GLU A 317 16.17 15.91 -4.75
N ILE A 318 16.35 15.59 -6.04
CA ILE A 318 15.22 15.16 -6.86
C ILE A 318 14.80 13.76 -6.42
N VAL A 319 13.56 13.64 -5.97
CA VAL A 319 12.97 12.39 -5.48
C VAL A 319 11.73 12.02 -6.27
N GLU A 320 11.61 10.73 -6.56
CA GLU A 320 10.41 10.15 -7.16
C GLU A 320 9.50 9.64 -6.03
N ALA A 321 8.23 10.05 -6.03
CA ALA A 321 7.25 9.67 -5.03
C ALA A 321 5.90 9.28 -5.65
N VAL A 322 5.14 8.39 -5.01
CA VAL A 322 3.80 7.98 -5.44
C VAL A 322 2.75 8.42 -4.43
N ILE A 323 1.62 8.92 -4.90
CA ILE A 323 0.47 9.25 -4.04
C ILE A 323 -0.26 7.96 -3.63
N PRO A 324 -0.34 7.62 -2.32
CA PRO A 324 -1.07 6.44 -1.85
C PRO A 324 -2.58 6.63 -1.90
N ALA A 325 -3.32 5.51 -1.90
CA ALA A 325 -4.79 5.54 -2.02
C ALA A 325 -5.53 6.29 -0.90
N ASN A 326 -4.96 6.30 0.31
CA ASN A 326 -5.51 6.96 1.50
C ASN A 326 -4.98 8.39 1.70
N SER A 327 -4.19 8.93 0.77
CA SER A 327 -3.63 10.28 0.85
C SER A 327 -4.73 11.34 0.98
N ALA A 328 -4.50 12.34 1.83
CA ALA A 328 -5.32 13.56 1.90
C ALA A 328 -5.03 14.53 0.75
N LEU A 329 -4.02 14.26 -0.08
CA LEU A 329 -3.73 15.02 -1.31
C LEU A 329 -4.58 14.55 -2.49
N THR A 330 -5.11 13.33 -2.43
CA THR A 330 -5.99 12.81 -3.47
C THR A 330 -7.21 13.73 -3.64
N ARG A 331 -7.55 14.03 -4.90
CA ARG A 331 -8.65 14.92 -5.34
C ARG A 331 -8.48 16.38 -4.96
N LYS A 332 -7.31 16.79 -4.45
CA LYS A 332 -7.00 18.21 -4.31
C LYS A 332 -6.36 18.73 -5.59
N LYS A 333 -6.72 19.97 -5.92
CA LYS A 333 -6.12 20.74 -7.00
C LYS A 333 -4.75 21.24 -6.56
N ILE A 334 -3.75 21.14 -7.43
CA ILE A 334 -2.35 21.47 -7.12
C ILE A 334 -2.21 22.90 -6.61
N ALA A 335 -2.89 23.87 -7.22
CA ALA A 335 -2.90 25.26 -6.75
C ALA A 335 -3.37 25.45 -5.29
N LYS A 336 -4.13 24.49 -4.72
CA LYS A 336 -4.58 24.53 -3.32
C LYS A 336 -3.61 23.83 -2.36
N ILE A 337 -2.63 23.11 -2.88
CA ILE A 337 -1.66 22.36 -2.09
C ILE A 337 -0.41 23.19 -1.95
N LYS A 338 -0.08 23.53 -0.70
CA LYS A 338 1.14 24.27 -0.40
C LYS A 338 2.32 23.33 -0.26
N PHE A 339 2.81 22.80 -1.38
CA PHE A 339 3.90 21.81 -1.41
C PHE A 339 5.14 22.27 -0.64
N ARG A 340 5.63 23.48 -0.95
CA ARG A 340 6.80 24.05 -0.28
C ARG A 340 6.58 24.27 1.22
N GLU A 341 5.50 24.94 1.60
CA GLU A 341 5.26 25.28 3.02
C GLU A 341 4.94 24.06 3.90
N THR A 342 4.24 23.06 3.36
CA THR A 342 3.72 21.92 4.16
C THR A 342 4.72 20.77 4.20
N TYR A 343 5.39 20.51 3.07
CA TYR A 343 6.20 19.32 2.89
C TYR A 343 7.67 19.64 2.59
N ASP A 344 8.04 20.89 2.32
CA ASP A 344 9.39 21.30 1.91
C ASP A 344 9.83 20.62 0.60
N VAL A 345 8.91 20.58 -0.37
CA VAL A 345 9.18 20.13 -1.74
C VAL A 345 8.62 21.08 -2.78
N ASP A 346 9.26 21.11 -3.93
CA ASP A 346 8.71 21.70 -5.15
C ASP A 346 8.31 20.61 -6.14
N LEU A 347 7.13 20.76 -6.74
CA LEU A 347 6.62 19.81 -7.73
C LEU A 347 7.26 20.09 -9.09
N VAL A 348 8.06 19.14 -9.58
CA VAL A 348 8.78 19.25 -10.86
C VAL A 348 7.96 18.68 -12.00
N ALA A 349 7.37 17.49 -11.80
CA ALA A 349 6.59 16.81 -12.82
C ALA A 349 5.57 15.85 -12.22
N ILE A 350 4.54 15.54 -13.01
CA ILE A 350 3.55 14.50 -12.70
C ILE A 350 3.47 13.52 -13.86
N HIS A 351 3.52 12.24 -13.51
CA HIS A 351 3.23 11.13 -14.41
C HIS A 351 1.99 10.40 -13.96
N ARG A 352 1.06 10.20 -14.90
CA ARG A 352 -0.18 9.46 -14.69
C ARG A 352 -0.30 8.39 -15.76
N ASN A 353 -0.57 7.15 -15.34
CA ASN A 353 -0.75 6.00 -16.25
C ASN A 353 0.44 5.82 -17.21
N GLY A 354 1.65 6.15 -16.76
CA GLY A 354 2.88 6.06 -17.55
C GLY A 354 3.14 7.23 -18.52
N GLN A 355 2.31 8.27 -18.51
CA GLN A 355 2.47 9.46 -19.36
C GLN A 355 2.67 10.72 -18.53
N LYS A 356 3.53 11.63 -18.98
CA LYS A 356 3.70 12.95 -18.37
C LYS A 356 2.43 13.77 -18.58
N ILE A 357 1.89 14.34 -17.50
CA ILE A 357 0.80 15.32 -17.58
C ILE A 357 1.40 16.61 -18.16
N THR A 358 0.83 17.10 -19.26
CA THR A 358 1.24 18.34 -19.93
C THR A 358 0.21 19.45 -19.72
N GLY A 359 0.66 20.70 -19.60
CA GLY A 359 -0.20 21.87 -19.39
C GLY A 359 0.08 22.61 -18.07
N GLU A 360 -0.78 23.57 -17.72
CA GLU A 360 -0.72 24.30 -16.45
C GLU A 360 -0.99 23.35 -15.28
N LEU A 361 0.06 23.00 -14.54
CA LEU A 361 -0.03 22.04 -13.43
C LEU A 361 -0.99 22.52 -12.33
N ASP A 362 -1.13 23.83 -12.14
CA ASP A 362 -1.98 24.45 -11.11
C ASP A 362 -3.45 23.99 -11.17
N ASP A 363 -3.94 23.67 -12.37
CA ASP A 363 -5.32 23.24 -12.64
C ASP A 363 -5.55 21.73 -12.52
N VAL A 364 -4.48 20.96 -12.33
CA VAL A 364 -4.54 19.50 -12.25
C VAL A 364 -5.01 19.07 -10.86
N TYR A 365 -5.92 18.11 -10.83
CA TYR A 365 -6.32 17.39 -9.63
C TYR A 365 -5.44 16.16 -9.44
N LEU A 366 -4.82 16.04 -8.27
CA LEU A 366 -4.03 14.86 -7.93
C LEU A 366 -4.93 13.63 -7.77
N GLN A 367 -4.43 12.49 -8.24
CA GLN A 367 -5.10 11.20 -8.14
C GLN A 367 -4.19 10.21 -7.42
N SER A 368 -4.80 9.22 -6.76
CA SER A 368 -4.07 8.10 -6.18
C SER A 368 -3.28 7.41 -7.30
N GLY A 369 -2.07 6.95 -6.99
CA GLY A 369 -1.17 6.32 -7.96
C GLY A 369 -0.43 7.27 -8.90
N ASP A 370 -0.70 8.58 -8.86
CA ASP A 370 0.15 9.56 -9.56
C ASP A 370 1.60 9.43 -9.06
N MET A 371 2.54 9.44 -9.99
CA MET A 371 3.96 9.56 -9.70
C MET A 371 4.33 11.03 -9.80
N LEU A 372 4.96 11.53 -8.75
CA LEU A 372 5.44 12.89 -8.62
C LEU A 372 6.96 12.86 -8.67
N LEU A 373 7.51 13.79 -9.44
CA LEU A 373 8.90 14.16 -9.33
C LEU A 373 8.97 15.43 -8.47
N LEU A 374 9.70 15.34 -7.35
CA LEU A 374 9.75 16.39 -6.34
C LEU A 374 11.20 16.85 -6.17
N SER A 375 11.43 18.15 -6.08
CA SER A 375 12.68 18.72 -5.57
C SER A 375 12.56 18.81 -4.05
N ALA A 376 13.31 18.01 -3.31
CA ALA A 376 13.20 17.93 -1.86
C ALA A 376 14.20 18.83 -1.15
N GLY A 377 13.67 19.70 -0.29
CA GLY A 377 14.44 20.45 0.68
C GLY A 377 14.86 19.60 1.89
N ASP A 378 15.69 20.17 2.75
CA ASP A 378 16.33 19.50 3.88
C ASP A 378 15.34 18.83 4.85
N THR A 379 14.16 19.42 5.04
CA THR A 379 13.18 18.93 6.02
C THR A 379 12.20 17.92 5.43
N PHE A 380 12.15 17.76 4.10
CA PHE A 380 11.20 16.88 3.42
C PHE A 380 11.19 15.47 3.99
N PHE A 381 12.36 14.82 4.08
CA PHE A 381 12.44 13.44 4.56
C PHE A 381 12.06 13.27 6.04
N SER A 382 12.17 14.34 6.83
CA SER A 382 11.68 14.37 8.21
C SER A 382 10.16 14.56 8.28
N ASN A 383 9.60 15.35 7.36
CA ASN A 383 8.19 15.71 7.26
C ASN A 383 7.36 14.59 6.63
N ILE A 384 7.90 13.86 5.64
CA ILE A 384 7.21 12.77 4.96
C ILE A 384 6.84 11.63 5.93
N LYS A 385 7.70 11.37 6.92
CA LYS A 385 7.45 10.39 7.99
C LYS A 385 6.28 10.78 8.90
N MET A 386 5.85 12.04 8.86
CA MET A 386 4.74 12.55 9.66
C MET A 386 3.40 12.48 8.92
N TYR A 387 3.38 12.73 7.60
CA TYR A 387 2.13 12.92 6.87
C TYR A 387 1.66 11.72 6.05
N LYS A 388 2.52 10.73 5.75
CA LYS A 388 2.15 9.51 4.97
C LYS A 388 1.52 9.78 3.59
N GLU A 389 1.68 10.98 3.05
CA GLU A 389 1.05 11.41 1.79
C GLU A 389 1.80 10.94 0.54
N PHE A 390 2.97 10.32 0.72
CA PHE A 390 3.87 9.95 -0.36
C PHE A 390 4.58 8.63 -0.04
N TYR A 391 4.73 7.77 -1.04
CA TYR A 391 5.68 6.66 -1.03
C TYR A 391 6.89 7.02 -1.89
N VAL A 392 8.04 7.30 -1.26
CA VAL A 392 9.30 7.62 -1.96
C VAL A 392 9.88 6.35 -2.56
N LEU A 393 10.21 6.40 -3.85
CA LEU A 393 10.76 5.28 -4.62
C LEU A 393 12.28 5.19 -4.55
N SER A 394 12.98 6.32 -4.31
CA SER A 394 14.43 6.32 -4.12
C SER A 394 14.82 5.80 -2.73
N THR A 395 15.76 4.85 -2.71
CA THR A 395 16.26 4.26 -1.46
C THR A 395 17.08 5.28 -0.67
N ILE A 396 16.44 5.98 0.27
CA ILE A 396 17.15 6.86 1.19
C ILE A 396 18.06 6.01 2.10
N LYS A 397 19.36 6.33 2.13
CA LYS A 397 20.27 5.86 3.18
C LYS A 397 19.82 6.44 4.52
N ASN A 398 19.04 5.66 5.26
CA ASN A 398 18.56 6.06 6.58
C ASN A 398 19.76 6.08 7.55
N ASN A 399 20.20 7.27 7.98
CA ASN A 399 21.26 7.50 8.98
C ASN A 399 20.82 7.16 10.42
N LYS A 400 20.02 6.10 10.62
CA LYS A 400 19.81 5.56 11.98
C LYS A 400 21.08 4.80 12.39
N ALA A 401 21.52 5.01 13.63
CA ALA A 401 22.64 4.26 14.19
C ALA A 401 22.40 2.74 13.99
N PRO A 402 23.37 1.99 13.46
CA PRO A 402 23.16 0.59 13.14
C PRO A 402 22.84 -0.19 14.43
N ILE A 403 21.67 -0.83 14.46
CA ILE A 403 21.32 -1.80 15.50
C ILE A 403 22.33 -2.95 15.41
N SER A 404 22.87 -3.38 16.55
CA SER A 404 23.87 -4.45 16.57
C SER A 404 23.31 -5.75 15.97
N ASN A 405 24.14 -6.50 15.26
CA ASN A 405 23.72 -7.79 14.67
C ASN A 405 23.19 -8.77 15.73
N ALA A 406 23.75 -8.74 16.95
CA ALA A 406 23.27 -9.55 18.07
C ALA A 406 21.82 -9.23 18.47
N ALA A 407 21.46 -7.94 18.54
CA ALA A 407 20.09 -7.53 18.84
C ALA A 407 19.11 -7.92 17.72
N LYS A 408 19.53 -7.82 16.45
CA LYS A 408 18.72 -8.28 15.30
C LYS A 408 18.46 -9.78 15.37
N TRP A 409 19.49 -10.58 15.64
CA TRP A 409 19.36 -12.04 15.78
C TRP A 409 18.50 -12.44 16.97
N SER A 410 18.66 -11.79 18.12
CA SER A 410 17.80 -12.02 19.29
C SER A 410 16.33 -11.76 18.98
N TYR A 411 16.03 -10.65 18.30
CA TYR A 411 14.66 -10.32 17.93
C TYR A 411 14.10 -11.25 16.84
N PHE A 412 14.92 -11.70 15.88
CA PHE A 412 14.51 -12.72 14.91
C PHE A 412 14.13 -14.04 15.61
N MET A 413 14.92 -14.48 16.58
CA MET A 413 14.60 -15.68 17.38
C MET A 413 13.30 -15.50 18.16
N LEU A 414 13.07 -14.32 18.76
CA LEU A 414 11.81 -14.00 19.43
C LEU A 414 10.62 -14.14 18.47
N LEU A 415 10.69 -13.53 17.29
CA LEU A 415 9.64 -13.65 16.28
C LEU A 415 9.40 -15.09 15.87
N PHE A 416 10.46 -15.85 15.65
CA PHE A 416 10.35 -17.27 15.28
C PHE A 416 9.65 -18.09 16.36
N THR A 417 9.99 -17.88 17.63
CA THR A 417 9.29 -18.51 18.77
C THR A 417 7.82 -18.09 18.82
N ILE A 418 7.51 -16.81 18.64
CA ILE A 418 6.13 -16.30 18.64
C ILE A 418 5.31 -16.95 17.53
N VAL A 419 5.84 -17.02 16.31
CA VAL A 419 5.15 -17.63 15.16
C VAL A 419 4.84 -19.10 15.43
N ILE A 420 5.77 -19.86 16.00
CA ILE A 420 5.54 -21.26 16.38
C ILE A 420 4.51 -21.36 17.51
N ALA A 421 4.62 -20.54 18.55
CA ALA A 421 3.70 -20.58 19.69
C ALA A 421 2.26 -20.22 19.30
N VAL A 422 2.09 -19.21 18.44
CA VAL A 422 0.81 -18.86 17.84
C VAL A 422 0.31 -20.00 16.95
N GLY A 423 1.13 -20.51 16.03
CA GLY A 423 0.75 -21.59 15.12
C GLY A 423 0.35 -22.91 15.81
N LEU A 424 0.91 -23.19 17.00
CA LEU A 424 0.53 -24.32 17.86
C LEU A 424 -0.68 -24.04 18.75
N GLY A 425 -1.24 -22.82 18.73
CA GLY A 425 -2.35 -22.41 19.58
C GLY A 425 -2.00 -22.23 21.05
N VAL A 426 -0.72 -22.09 21.39
CA VAL A 426 -0.24 -21.93 22.78
C VAL A 426 -0.58 -20.53 23.31
N ILE A 427 -0.47 -19.51 22.46
CA ILE A 427 -0.82 -18.13 22.78
C ILE A 427 -1.73 -17.51 21.71
N PRO A 428 -2.67 -16.63 22.07
CA PRO A 428 -3.46 -15.89 21.09
C PRO A 428 -2.60 -14.98 20.21
N LEU A 429 -3.05 -14.74 18.97
CA LEU A 429 -2.32 -13.91 18.00
C LEU A 429 -2.04 -12.49 18.52
N LEU A 430 -3.02 -11.86 19.18
CA LEU A 430 -2.87 -10.53 19.78
C LEU A 430 -1.72 -10.49 20.80
N VAL A 431 -1.63 -11.53 21.64
CA VAL A 431 -0.57 -11.64 22.65
C VAL A 431 0.79 -11.77 21.97
N GLY A 432 0.88 -12.61 20.94
CA GLY A 432 2.08 -12.73 20.10
C GLY A 432 2.48 -11.39 19.46
N ALA A 433 1.52 -10.64 18.91
CA ALA A 433 1.77 -9.33 18.31
C ALA A 433 2.29 -8.31 19.33
N ILE A 434 1.74 -8.29 20.56
CA ILE A 434 2.21 -7.42 21.65
C ILE A 434 3.64 -7.79 22.07
N PHE A 435 3.99 -9.07 22.15
CA PHE A 435 5.36 -9.50 22.42
C PHE A 435 6.32 -9.10 21.30
N ALA A 436 5.92 -9.24 20.03
CA ALA A 436 6.72 -8.80 18.89
C ALA A 436 6.98 -7.29 18.95
N PHE A 437 5.94 -6.49 19.22
CA PHE A 437 6.08 -5.05 19.38
C PHE A 437 6.97 -4.68 20.57
N SER A 438 6.81 -5.36 21.71
CA SER A 438 7.65 -5.17 22.89
C SER A 438 9.13 -5.47 22.59
N GLY A 439 9.40 -6.52 21.80
CA GLY A 439 10.74 -6.86 21.33
C GLY A 439 11.39 -5.72 20.53
N LEU A 440 10.63 -5.06 19.63
CA LEU A 440 11.13 -3.91 18.87
C LEU A 440 11.51 -2.72 19.76
N LEU A 441 10.74 -2.48 20.83
CA LEU A 441 11.04 -1.44 21.82
C LEU A 441 12.32 -1.77 22.60
N MET A 442 12.49 -3.04 23.02
CA MET A 442 13.67 -3.49 23.75
C MET A 442 14.97 -3.34 22.95
N ILE A 443 14.94 -3.67 21.65
CA ILE A 443 16.11 -3.48 20.77
C ILE A 443 16.29 -2.02 20.29
N LYS A 444 15.44 -1.10 20.76
CA LYS A 444 15.40 0.32 20.37
C LYS A 444 15.25 0.53 18.85
N ALA A 445 14.60 -0.41 18.17
CA ALA A 445 14.26 -0.29 16.75
C ALA A 445 13.10 0.71 16.54
N THR A 446 12.20 0.80 17.52
CA THR A 446 11.06 1.72 17.54
C THR A 446 10.92 2.44 18.88
N ASN A 447 10.07 3.47 18.93
CA ASN A 447 9.64 4.15 20.15
C ASN A 447 8.16 4.56 20.04
N PHE A 448 7.50 4.82 21.17
CA PHE A 448 6.08 5.19 21.20
C PHE A 448 5.76 6.47 20.41
N ASN A 449 6.71 7.41 20.29
CA ASN A 449 6.48 8.65 19.52
C ASN A 449 6.40 8.39 18.01
N ILE A 450 7.15 7.43 17.49
CA ILE A 450 7.08 7.01 16.09
C ILE A 450 5.79 6.22 15.86
N VAL A 451 5.41 5.37 16.81
CA VAL A 451 4.18 4.57 16.74
C VAL A 451 2.94 5.44 16.62
N ASN A 452 2.86 6.54 17.37
CA ASN A 452 1.74 7.49 17.29
C ASN A 452 1.58 8.09 15.88
N LYS A 453 2.68 8.25 15.13
CA LYS A 453 2.64 8.72 13.74
C LYS A 453 2.26 7.60 12.75
N GLU A 454 2.51 6.35 13.11
CA GLU A 454 2.24 5.18 12.27
C GLU A 454 0.84 4.60 12.40
N LEU A 455 0.08 4.97 13.44
CA LEU A 455 -1.33 4.63 13.54
C LEU A 455 -2.12 5.22 12.35
N ASP A 456 -2.88 4.39 11.66
CA ASP A 456 -3.79 4.81 10.59
C ASP A 456 -5.21 4.90 11.16
N LEU A 457 -5.63 6.12 11.48
CA LEU A 457 -6.97 6.38 12.01
C LEU A 457 -8.06 6.12 10.97
N ASP A 458 -7.78 6.35 9.68
CA ASP A 458 -8.72 6.03 8.60
C ASP A 458 -9.00 4.52 8.59
N LEU A 459 -7.96 3.69 8.75
CA LEU A 459 -8.10 2.24 8.87
C LEU A 459 -8.88 1.84 10.14
N LEU A 460 -8.58 2.44 11.30
CA LEU A 460 -9.30 2.16 12.55
C LEU A 460 -10.80 2.44 12.40
N VAL A 461 -11.15 3.63 11.91
CA VAL A 461 -12.54 4.04 11.69
C VAL A 461 -13.24 3.12 10.70
N LEU A 462 -12.57 2.75 9.62
CA LEU A 462 -13.09 1.80 8.63
C LEU A 462 -13.39 0.44 9.27
N LEU A 463 -12.43 -0.15 10.00
CA LEU A 463 -12.57 -1.47 10.61
C LEU A 463 -13.70 -1.51 11.64
N THR A 464 -13.73 -0.52 12.55
CA THR A 464 -14.78 -0.41 13.57
C THR A 464 -16.14 -0.24 12.92
N SER A 465 -16.26 0.68 11.95
CA SER A 465 -17.56 0.96 11.32
C SER A 465 -18.04 -0.21 10.47
N ALA A 466 -17.14 -0.92 9.80
CA ALA A 466 -17.48 -2.07 8.96
C ALA A 466 -17.91 -3.28 9.80
N LEU A 467 -17.27 -3.49 10.96
CA LEU A 467 -17.70 -4.51 11.93
C LEU A 467 -19.07 -4.18 12.52
N THR A 468 -19.28 -2.93 13.00
CA THR A 468 -20.58 -2.49 13.54
C THR A 468 -21.70 -2.59 12.51
N LEU A 469 -21.46 -2.16 11.26
CA LEU A 469 -22.44 -2.23 10.19
C LEU A 469 -22.78 -3.68 9.83
N GLY A 470 -21.78 -4.57 9.82
CA GLY A 470 -22.00 -5.99 9.58
C GLY A 470 -22.82 -6.66 10.69
N GLU A 471 -22.55 -6.34 11.96
CA GLU A 471 -23.37 -6.82 13.08
C GLU A 471 -24.81 -6.30 13.00
N ALA A 472 -25.02 -5.03 12.65
CA ALA A 472 -26.36 -4.48 12.42
C ALA A 472 -27.08 -5.20 11.27
N PHE A 473 -26.34 -5.63 10.23
CA PHE A 473 -26.89 -6.38 9.11
C PHE A 473 -27.43 -7.75 9.54
N ILE A 474 -26.75 -8.41 10.49
CA ILE A 474 -27.17 -9.69 11.07
C ILE A 474 -28.32 -9.47 12.06
N SER A 475 -28.16 -8.59 13.05
CA SER A 475 -29.10 -8.42 14.16
C SER A 475 -30.47 -7.88 13.73
N SER A 476 -30.51 -7.06 12.67
CA SER A 476 -31.77 -6.57 12.09
C SER A 476 -32.52 -7.61 11.26
N GLY A 477 -31.91 -8.76 10.93
CA GLY A 477 -32.47 -9.76 10.01
C GLY A 477 -32.48 -9.32 8.54
N ALA A 478 -31.78 -8.24 8.19
CA ALA A 478 -31.64 -7.78 6.82
C ALA A 478 -30.79 -8.75 5.98
N SER A 479 -29.79 -9.41 6.58
CA SER A 479 -28.97 -10.43 5.90
C SER A 479 -29.82 -11.61 5.41
N ASP A 480 -30.84 -12.01 6.18
CA ASP A 480 -31.76 -13.10 5.80
C ASP A 480 -32.54 -12.80 4.52
N ILE A 481 -32.89 -11.54 4.26
CA ILE A 481 -33.56 -11.14 3.01
C ILE A 481 -32.65 -11.42 1.83
N VAL A 482 -31.37 -11.04 1.93
CA VAL A 482 -30.38 -11.24 0.87
C VAL A 482 -30.06 -12.73 0.72
N SER A 483 -29.87 -13.46 1.82
CA SER A 483 -29.65 -14.91 1.82
C SER A 483 -30.80 -15.69 1.17
N ASN A 484 -32.06 -15.28 1.40
CA ASN A 484 -33.22 -15.86 0.74
C ASN A 484 -33.17 -15.68 -0.80
N VAL A 485 -32.66 -14.54 -1.29
CA VAL A 485 -32.45 -14.32 -2.72
C VAL A 485 -31.37 -15.27 -3.25
N PHE A 486 -30.26 -15.41 -2.54
CA PHE A 486 -29.21 -16.38 -2.89
C PHE A 486 -29.74 -17.81 -2.96
N ILE A 487 -30.50 -18.25 -1.95
CA ILE A 487 -31.10 -19.59 -1.92
C ILE A 487 -32.02 -19.79 -3.13
N LYS A 488 -32.90 -18.84 -3.43
CA LYS A 488 -33.82 -18.96 -4.59
C LYS A 488 -33.08 -19.11 -5.92
N ILE A 489 -31.97 -18.40 -6.10
CA ILE A 489 -31.21 -18.39 -7.35
C ILE A 489 -30.29 -19.62 -7.46
N PHE A 490 -29.60 -19.98 -6.37
CA PHE A 490 -28.47 -20.90 -6.42
C PHE A 490 -28.73 -22.28 -5.82
N LEU A 491 -29.70 -22.43 -4.91
CA LEU A 491 -30.06 -23.73 -4.34
C LEU A 491 -30.54 -24.77 -5.38
N PRO A 492 -31.15 -24.41 -6.53
CA PRO A 492 -31.42 -25.38 -7.59
C PRO A 492 -30.17 -26.12 -8.11
N PHE A 493 -28.97 -25.55 -7.90
CA PHE A 493 -27.68 -26.18 -8.22
C PHE A 493 -27.00 -26.83 -6.99
N GLY A 494 -27.75 -27.02 -5.89
CA GLY A 494 -27.27 -27.58 -4.62
C GLY A 494 -26.53 -26.57 -3.73
N VAL A 495 -26.06 -27.04 -2.56
CA VAL A 495 -25.29 -26.23 -1.60
C VAL A 495 -24.00 -25.69 -2.23
N TYR A 496 -23.38 -26.46 -3.13
CA TYR A 496 -22.25 -26.01 -3.94
C TYR A 496 -22.59 -24.80 -4.81
N GLY A 497 -23.77 -24.78 -5.42
CA GLY A 497 -24.24 -23.64 -6.20
C GLY A 497 -24.31 -22.36 -5.36
N VAL A 498 -24.81 -22.47 -4.13
CA VAL A 498 -24.89 -21.34 -3.19
C VAL A 498 -23.49 -20.86 -2.80
N LEU A 499 -22.56 -21.76 -2.49
CA LEU A 499 -21.17 -21.41 -2.16
C LEU A 499 -20.46 -20.72 -3.33
N ILE A 500 -20.60 -21.26 -4.54
CA ILE A 500 -20.02 -20.67 -5.76
C ILE A 500 -20.63 -19.29 -6.03
N GLY A 501 -21.96 -19.16 -5.89
CA GLY A 501 -22.65 -17.88 -6.02
C GLY A 501 -22.11 -16.84 -5.05
N LEU A 502 -21.94 -17.21 -3.77
CA LEU A 502 -21.39 -16.33 -2.75
C LEU A 502 -19.93 -15.96 -3.00
N PHE A 503 -19.11 -16.93 -3.44
CA PHE A 503 -17.71 -16.70 -3.81
C PHE A 503 -17.62 -15.68 -4.95
N LEU A 504 -18.35 -15.91 -6.05
CA LEU A 504 -18.35 -15.02 -7.22
C LEU A 504 -18.90 -13.63 -6.88
N PHE A 505 -19.96 -13.55 -6.06
CA PHE A 505 -20.47 -12.29 -5.56
C PHE A 505 -19.40 -11.51 -4.78
N THR A 506 -18.67 -12.19 -3.90
CA THR A 506 -17.63 -11.57 -3.08
C THR A 506 -16.42 -11.13 -3.94
N VAL A 507 -16.01 -11.93 -4.94
CA VAL A 507 -14.99 -11.55 -5.92
C VAL A 507 -15.42 -10.31 -6.71
N LEU A 508 -16.70 -10.25 -7.11
CA LEU A 508 -17.24 -9.11 -7.83
C LEU A 508 -17.22 -7.86 -6.95
N LEU A 509 -17.67 -7.95 -5.70
CA LEU A 509 -17.60 -6.85 -4.75
C LEU A 509 -16.17 -6.33 -4.57
N THR A 510 -15.21 -7.21 -4.25
CA THR A 510 -13.82 -6.79 -4.00
C THR A 510 -13.12 -6.19 -5.22
N SER A 511 -13.65 -6.44 -6.42
CA SER A 511 -13.11 -5.84 -7.65
C SER A 511 -13.42 -4.33 -7.76
N PHE A 512 -14.42 -3.83 -7.03
CA PHE A 512 -14.88 -2.44 -7.08
C PHE A 512 -14.85 -1.71 -5.74
N VAL A 513 -14.85 -2.43 -4.61
CA VAL A 513 -14.75 -1.85 -3.26
C VAL A 513 -13.52 -2.40 -2.54
N THR A 514 -13.19 -1.86 -1.37
CA THR A 514 -12.05 -2.36 -0.58
C THR A 514 -12.31 -3.77 -0.05
N ASN A 515 -11.24 -4.57 0.11
CA ASN A 515 -11.37 -5.93 0.64
C ASN A 515 -12.09 -5.98 2.00
N VAL A 516 -11.85 -4.99 2.87
CA VAL A 516 -12.54 -4.84 4.17
C VAL A 516 -14.04 -4.60 3.98
N ALA A 517 -14.43 -3.76 3.02
CA ALA A 517 -15.83 -3.54 2.71
C ALA A 517 -16.50 -4.81 2.17
N ALA A 518 -15.83 -5.51 1.24
CA ALA A 518 -16.32 -6.75 0.66
C ALA A 518 -16.56 -7.82 1.74
N ILE A 519 -15.60 -8.05 2.65
CA ILE A 519 -15.77 -9.05 3.71
C ILE A 519 -16.89 -8.67 4.70
N SER A 520 -17.04 -7.38 5.04
CA SER A 520 -18.08 -6.92 5.96
C SER A 520 -19.50 -7.03 5.39
N ILE A 521 -19.65 -7.01 4.07
CA ILE A 521 -20.94 -7.25 3.39
C ILE A 521 -21.18 -8.75 3.21
N SER A 522 -20.15 -9.49 2.81
CA SER A 522 -20.27 -10.92 2.50
C SER A 522 -20.38 -11.79 3.76
N PHE A 523 -19.77 -11.43 4.89
CA PHE A 523 -19.83 -12.22 6.12
C PHE A 523 -21.26 -12.39 6.66
N PRO A 524 -22.08 -11.33 6.85
CA PRO A 524 -23.46 -11.48 7.28
C PRO A 524 -24.29 -12.41 6.39
N ILE A 525 -24.06 -12.35 5.08
CA ILE A 525 -24.73 -13.21 4.09
C ILE A 525 -24.25 -14.65 4.23
N ALA A 526 -22.94 -14.88 4.33
CA ALA A 526 -22.34 -16.19 4.53
C ALA A 526 -22.84 -16.86 5.81
N TYR A 527 -22.90 -16.09 6.90
CA TYR A 527 -23.39 -16.54 8.19
C TYR A 527 -24.88 -16.90 8.13
N SER A 528 -25.72 -16.02 7.59
CA SER A 528 -27.16 -16.29 7.44
C SER A 528 -27.42 -17.50 6.52
N LEU A 529 -26.69 -17.62 5.40
CA LEU A 529 -26.79 -18.79 4.51
C LEU A 529 -26.43 -20.10 5.22
N SER A 530 -25.37 -20.14 6.03
CA SER A 530 -24.98 -21.37 6.72
C SER A 530 -26.01 -21.78 7.77
N GLN A 531 -26.60 -20.82 8.48
CA GLN A 531 -27.70 -21.08 9.42
C GLN A 531 -28.95 -21.60 8.72
N MET A 532 -29.37 -20.94 7.63
CA MET A 532 -30.57 -21.31 6.88
C MET A 532 -30.46 -22.69 6.20
N LEU A 533 -29.27 -23.04 5.71
CA LEU A 533 -28.99 -24.34 5.10
C LEU A 533 -28.64 -25.43 6.13
N GLN A 534 -28.46 -25.06 7.41
CA GLN A 534 -28.04 -25.95 8.50
C GLN A 534 -26.73 -26.70 8.20
N VAL A 535 -25.79 -26.01 7.53
CA VAL A 535 -24.47 -26.55 7.18
C VAL A 535 -23.39 -25.88 8.02
N HIS A 536 -22.22 -26.53 8.11
CA HIS A 536 -21.06 -25.90 8.75
C HIS A 536 -20.72 -24.56 8.08
N SER A 537 -20.48 -23.52 8.87
CA SER A 537 -20.17 -22.16 8.35
C SER A 537 -18.74 -22.03 7.82
N THR A 538 -17.81 -22.87 8.29
CA THR A 538 -16.38 -22.81 7.93
C THR A 538 -16.11 -22.75 6.43
N PRO A 539 -16.72 -23.58 5.56
CA PRO A 539 -16.49 -23.54 4.12
C PRO A 539 -16.94 -22.21 3.48
N PHE A 540 -18.03 -21.62 3.97
CA PHE A 540 -18.52 -20.32 3.52
C PHE A 540 -17.59 -19.19 3.97
N PHE A 541 -17.08 -19.25 5.20
CA PHE A 541 -16.13 -18.28 5.74
C PHE A 541 -14.79 -18.32 5.01
N VAL A 542 -14.26 -19.51 4.73
CA VAL A 542 -13.05 -19.68 3.90
C VAL A 542 -13.31 -19.18 2.47
N ALA A 543 -14.47 -19.49 1.89
CA ALA A 543 -14.83 -19.01 0.55
C ALA A 543 -14.81 -17.47 0.48
N ILE A 544 -15.45 -16.77 1.41
CA ILE A 544 -15.47 -15.30 1.40
C ILE A 544 -14.11 -14.69 1.76
N ALA A 545 -13.28 -15.33 2.59
CA ALA A 545 -11.93 -14.85 2.93
C ALA A 545 -11.03 -14.78 1.69
N PHE A 546 -11.03 -15.87 0.92
CA PHE A 546 -10.28 -15.98 -0.32
C PHE A 546 -10.87 -15.11 -1.43
N ALA A 547 -12.21 -15.11 -1.58
CA ALA A 547 -12.87 -14.26 -2.56
C ALA A 547 -12.64 -12.76 -2.32
N ALA A 548 -12.73 -12.30 -1.07
CA ALA A 548 -12.54 -10.89 -0.73
C ALA A 548 -11.09 -10.42 -0.92
N SER A 549 -10.13 -11.34 -1.03
CA SER A 549 -8.73 -11.03 -1.29
C SER A 549 -8.34 -11.17 -2.76
N ALA A 550 -9.24 -11.62 -3.65
CA ALA A 550 -8.99 -11.85 -5.07
C ALA A 550 -8.99 -10.55 -5.92
N ALA A 551 -8.30 -9.52 -5.44
CA ALA A 551 -8.28 -8.17 -5.99
C ALA A 551 -7.27 -8.02 -7.16
N PHE A 552 -7.50 -8.73 -8.27
CA PHE A 552 -6.57 -8.79 -9.41
C PHE A 552 -6.99 -7.95 -10.63
N LEU A 553 -8.26 -7.54 -10.74
CA LEU A 553 -8.80 -7.00 -11.98
C LEU A 553 -8.51 -5.52 -12.22
N THR A 554 -8.43 -4.72 -11.15
CA THR A 554 -8.33 -3.26 -11.25
C THR A 554 -7.20 -2.75 -10.34
N PRO A 555 -6.62 -1.58 -10.64
CA PRO A 555 -5.69 -0.94 -9.72
C PRO A 555 -6.38 -0.46 -8.44
N VAL A 556 -7.68 -0.14 -8.53
CA VAL A 556 -8.48 0.42 -7.44
C VAL A 556 -8.85 -0.62 -6.39
N SER A 557 -8.96 -1.89 -6.78
CA SER A 557 -9.43 -2.97 -5.91
C SER A 557 -8.56 -3.18 -4.66
N TYR A 558 -7.27 -2.82 -4.69
CA TYR A 558 -6.41 -3.01 -3.52
C TYR A 558 -5.25 -2.01 -3.42
N GLN A 559 -4.86 -1.67 -2.20
CA GLN A 559 -3.83 -0.66 -1.93
C GLN A 559 -2.46 -1.04 -2.51
N THR A 560 -2.10 -2.32 -2.52
CA THR A 560 -0.82 -2.75 -3.12
C THR A 560 -0.80 -2.56 -4.63
N ASN A 561 -1.95 -2.72 -5.30
CA ASN A 561 -2.07 -2.48 -6.73
C ASN A 561 -1.83 -1.01 -7.05
N TRP A 562 -2.31 -0.08 -6.20
CA TRP A 562 -2.02 1.35 -6.34
C TRP A 562 -0.53 1.69 -6.22
N ILE A 563 0.18 1.07 -5.27
CA ILE A 563 1.62 1.32 -5.06
C ILE A 563 2.42 1.00 -6.33
N VAL A 564 2.03 -0.05 -7.05
CA VAL A 564 2.72 -0.48 -8.27
C VAL A 564 2.19 0.16 -9.55
N TYR A 565 1.00 0.77 -9.48
CA TYR A 565 0.29 1.31 -10.64
C TYR A 565 1.08 2.41 -11.35
N GLY A 566 1.47 3.45 -10.61
CA GLY A 566 2.28 4.56 -11.11
C GLY A 566 3.68 4.11 -11.54
N PRO A 567 4.48 3.47 -10.67
CA PRO A 567 5.84 3.03 -10.99
C PRO A 567 5.97 2.05 -12.15
N GLY A 568 4.92 1.25 -12.41
CA GLY A 568 4.87 0.38 -13.56
C GLY A 568 4.37 1.05 -14.84
N GLY A 569 3.89 2.30 -14.78
CA GLY A 569 3.27 3.00 -15.89
C GLY A 569 2.03 2.28 -16.43
N TYR A 570 1.29 1.59 -15.56
CA TYR A 570 0.21 0.71 -16.00
C TYR A 570 -1.04 1.50 -16.41
N LYS A 571 -1.83 0.88 -17.29
CA LYS A 571 -3.21 1.27 -17.57
C LYS A 571 -4.16 0.27 -16.89
N PRO A 572 -5.43 0.62 -16.62
CA PRO A 572 -6.37 -0.30 -15.98
C PRO A 572 -6.57 -1.60 -16.78
N LYS A 573 -6.46 -1.52 -18.12
CA LYS A 573 -6.53 -2.67 -19.02
C LYS A 573 -5.39 -3.68 -18.79
N ASP A 574 -4.21 -3.23 -18.34
CA ASP A 574 -3.08 -4.12 -18.08
C ASP A 574 -3.35 -5.02 -16.87
N PHE A 575 -3.98 -4.46 -15.83
CA PHE A 575 -4.47 -5.22 -14.68
C PHE A 575 -5.50 -6.26 -15.11
N MET A 576 -6.50 -5.88 -15.92
CA MET A 576 -7.49 -6.84 -16.40
C MET A 576 -6.86 -7.95 -17.24
N LYS A 577 -5.90 -7.62 -18.12
CA LYS A 577 -5.26 -8.58 -19.04
C LYS A 577 -4.47 -9.67 -18.31
N VAL A 578 -3.77 -9.32 -17.24
CA VAL A 578 -2.97 -10.27 -16.43
C VAL A 578 -3.79 -10.84 -15.26
N GLY A 579 -4.67 -10.05 -14.69
CA GLY A 579 -5.49 -10.39 -13.54
C GLY A 579 -6.64 -11.33 -13.86
N LEU A 580 -7.31 -11.19 -15.00
CA LEU A 580 -8.46 -12.03 -15.33
C LEU A 580 -8.10 -13.53 -15.44
N PRO A 581 -7.02 -13.94 -16.15
CA PRO A 581 -6.63 -15.35 -16.17
C PRO A 581 -6.17 -15.84 -14.79
N LEU A 582 -5.44 -15.01 -14.03
CA LEU A 582 -5.04 -15.36 -12.66
C LEU A 582 -6.26 -15.55 -11.75
N MET A 583 -7.26 -14.68 -11.84
CA MET A 583 -8.50 -14.76 -11.08
C MET A 583 -9.29 -16.01 -11.42
N ALA A 584 -9.32 -16.41 -12.70
CA ALA A 584 -9.94 -17.67 -13.11
C ALA A 584 -9.23 -18.89 -12.49
N ILE A 585 -7.89 -18.93 -12.57
CA ILE A 585 -7.08 -20.00 -11.93
C ILE A 585 -7.35 -20.02 -10.42
N TYR A 586 -7.28 -18.85 -9.77
CA TYR A 586 -7.51 -18.68 -8.34
C TYR A 586 -8.90 -19.18 -7.93
N THR A 587 -9.94 -18.79 -8.66
CA THR A 587 -11.33 -19.16 -8.41
C THR A 587 -11.53 -20.67 -8.55
N VAL A 588 -11.00 -21.28 -9.62
CA VAL A 588 -11.09 -22.73 -9.84
C VAL A 588 -10.38 -23.48 -8.72
N VAL A 589 -9.18 -23.07 -8.34
CA VAL A 589 -8.42 -23.70 -7.24
C VAL A 589 -9.19 -23.59 -5.92
N CYS A 590 -9.73 -22.41 -5.59
CA CYS A 590 -10.50 -22.20 -4.36
C CYS A 590 -11.76 -23.06 -4.31
N ILE A 591 -12.61 -22.98 -5.34
CA ILE A 591 -13.88 -23.72 -5.37
C ILE A 591 -13.61 -25.23 -5.33
N THR A 592 -12.65 -25.71 -6.12
CA THR A 592 -12.31 -27.15 -6.18
C THR A 592 -11.81 -27.64 -4.82
N PHE A 593 -10.86 -26.92 -4.21
CA PHE A 593 -10.31 -27.30 -2.91
C PHE A 593 -11.37 -27.27 -1.81
N ILE A 594 -12.14 -26.19 -1.69
CA ILE A 594 -13.18 -26.05 -0.66
C ILE A 594 -14.23 -27.16 -0.81
N SER A 595 -14.61 -27.49 -2.04
CA SER A 595 -15.56 -28.56 -2.32
C SER A 595 -15.06 -29.94 -1.88
N PHE A 596 -13.81 -30.28 -2.19
CA PHE A 596 -13.23 -31.58 -1.82
C PHE A 596 -12.84 -31.69 -0.35
N TYR A 597 -12.30 -30.62 0.23
CA TYR A 597 -11.76 -30.63 1.59
C TYR A 597 -12.88 -30.68 2.65
N TYR A 598 -13.96 -29.93 2.44
CA TYR A 598 -15.06 -29.85 3.41
C TYR A 598 -16.24 -30.78 3.11
N GLN A 599 -16.26 -31.45 1.95
CA GLN A 599 -17.28 -32.43 1.56
C GLN A 599 -18.71 -31.95 1.86
N LEU A 600 -19.08 -30.76 1.35
CA LEU A 600 -20.41 -30.19 1.54
C LEU A 600 -21.48 -31.17 1.00
N GLN A 601 -22.22 -31.81 1.90
CA GLN A 601 -23.37 -32.66 1.55
C GLN A 601 -24.67 -31.88 1.68
#